data_AF-A0A6M2CXY7-F1
#
_entry.id   AF-A0A6M2CXY7-F1
#
_cell.length_a   1.000
_cell.length_b   1.000
_cell.length_c   1.000
_cell.angle_alpha   90.00
_cell.angle_beta   90.00
_cell.angle_gamma   90.00
#
_symmetry.space_group_name_H-M   'P 1'
#
loop_
_entity.id
_entity.type
_entity.pdbx_description
1 polymer ?
#
loop_
_entity_poly.entity_id
_entity_poly.type
_entity_poly.pdbx_seq_one_letter_code
_entity_poly.pdbx_strand_id
1 'polypeptide(L)'
;MMKMAMFEHFYHNPSSLLSCRQEELKDVLQCMSQMDMNDVLSQPSYQRYLMEQKPSSEKTAKRICRLVNDLHSHHKNSLHLLHVLYVFAKKLPSCSLGNHFREAYMTFLQAPVSETEDFSKLVKLIRVMSIDELQKRIGDALLALESQTDQSKAPTNVADLKVHLEGYREKFKALTDDVPEAQDSSETPEPVVLDWGKLRSRSQFQEKLKNLTKTKRVSPFEALRDEFASFFADAFGDLKPPSSMPLHEVLYYNDAVALKQYFTPSPRTVLHAALTKPQTVLRCECCRNTGGCEVSASLPDLSISYKLHLEGGKLINLYDMMQSFKSVKCGETTLSAEEEKIVQAQFFRSIAELQFLGLVKPTQRKTDHVQRMTWGFC
;
A
#
# COMPACT_ATOMS: atom_id res chain seq x y z
N MET A 1 11.74 5.96 12.67
CA MET A 1 10.82 6.07 11.52
C MET A 1 9.58 6.90 11.83
N MET A 2 8.72 6.53 12.78
CA MET A 2 7.47 7.26 13.06
C MET A 2 7.67 8.75 13.42
N LYS A 3 8.67 9.08 14.26
CA LYS A 3 9.03 10.48 14.56
C LYS A 3 9.41 11.28 13.31
N MET A 4 10.09 10.66 12.35
CA MET A 4 10.47 11.31 11.10
C MET A 4 9.26 11.49 10.17
N ALA A 5 8.37 10.50 10.11
CA ALA A 5 7.11 10.63 9.37
C ALA A 5 6.24 11.77 9.93
N MET A 6 6.15 11.89 11.25
CA MET A 6 5.46 13.02 11.88
C MET A 6 6.14 14.35 11.57
N PHE A 7 7.48 14.40 11.65
CA PHE A 7 8.23 15.60 11.31
C PHE A 7 8.00 16.02 9.86
N GLU A 8 8.14 15.10 8.91
CA GLU A 8 7.89 15.35 7.48
C GLU A 8 6.45 15.83 7.22
N HIS A 9 5.47 15.20 7.87
CA HIS A 9 4.06 15.59 7.74
C HIS A 9 3.81 17.01 8.27
N PHE A 10 4.18 17.30 9.52
CA PHE A 10 3.86 18.58 10.15
C PHE A 10 4.77 19.74 9.73
N TYR A 11 5.98 19.46 9.27
CA TYR A 11 6.95 20.49 8.88
C TYR A 11 6.80 20.92 7.42
N HIS A 12 6.55 19.98 6.50
CA HIS A 12 6.49 20.29 5.07
C HIS A 12 5.07 20.55 4.54
N ASN A 13 4.03 20.15 5.26
CA ASN A 13 2.64 20.36 4.83
C ASN A 13 1.94 21.40 5.72
N PRO A 14 1.76 22.66 5.26
CA PRO A 14 0.99 23.66 6.01
C PRO A 14 -0.48 23.25 6.19
N SER A 15 -1.01 22.38 5.32
CA SER A 15 -2.35 21.81 5.49
C SER A 15 -2.47 20.95 6.75
N SER A 16 -1.36 20.44 7.29
CA SER A 16 -1.35 19.67 8.54
C SER A 16 -1.67 20.52 9.77
N LEU A 17 -1.76 21.85 9.66
CA LEU A 17 -2.33 22.70 10.72
C LEU A 17 -3.77 22.28 11.07
N LEU A 18 -4.52 21.78 10.08
CA LEU A 18 -5.88 21.29 10.26
C LEU A 18 -5.93 19.89 10.92
N SER A 19 -4.78 19.24 11.16
CA SER A 19 -4.65 17.99 11.91
C SER A 19 -4.67 18.27 13.42
N CYS A 20 -5.77 18.86 13.88
CA CYS A 20 -6.00 19.24 15.27
C CYS A 20 -7.20 18.47 15.85
N ARG A 21 -7.56 18.74 17.10
CA ARG A 21 -8.80 18.21 17.68
C ARG A 21 -10.00 18.84 16.97
N GLN A 22 -11.10 18.08 16.85
CA GLN A 22 -12.34 18.56 16.20
C GLN A 22 -12.88 19.86 16.82
N GLU A 23 -12.65 20.07 18.13
CA GLU A 23 -13.10 21.24 18.88
C GLU A 23 -12.31 22.51 18.52
N GLU A 24 -11.01 22.35 18.26
CA GLU A 24 -10.06 23.43 17.96
C GLU A 24 -10.08 23.85 16.48
N LEU A 25 -10.67 23.02 15.61
CA LEU A 25 -10.65 23.21 14.15
C LEU A 25 -11.18 24.57 13.70
N LYS A 26 -12.21 25.09 14.39
CA LYS A 26 -12.78 26.41 14.07
C LYS A 26 -11.86 27.56 14.42
N ASP A 27 -11.06 27.41 15.48
CA ASP A 27 -10.14 28.43 15.95
C ASP A 27 -8.89 28.44 15.06
N VAL A 28 -8.38 27.25 14.73
CA VAL A 28 -7.27 27.09 13.77
C VAL A 28 -7.62 27.76 12.43
N LEU A 29 -8.80 27.48 11.87
CA LEU A 29 -9.24 28.07 10.61
C LEU A 29 -9.36 29.61 10.64
N GLN A 30 -9.59 30.21 11.82
CA GLN A 30 -9.61 31.68 11.96
C GLN A 30 -8.20 32.28 11.99
N CYS A 31 -7.21 31.51 12.47
CA CYS A 31 -5.83 31.95 12.58
C CYS A 31 -4.98 31.67 11.33
N MET A 32 -5.47 30.87 10.37
CA MET A 32 -4.73 30.54 9.15
C MET A 32 -4.54 31.75 8.23
N SER A 33 -3.33 31.86 7.67
CA SER A 33 -3.03 32.90 6.68
C SER A 33 -3.67 32.59 5.32
N GLN A 34 -3.72 33.58 4.43
CA GLN A 34 -4.19 33.37 3.06
C GLN A 34 -3.30 32.38 2.28
N MET A 35 -2.01 32.30 2.60
CA MET A 35 -1.07 31.36 1.99
C MET A 35 -1.41 29.92 2.41
N ASP A 36 -1.59 29.68 3.71
CA ASP A 36 -1.96 28.36 4.24
C ASP A 36 -3.30 27.89 3.66
N MET A 37 -4.26 28.81 3.54
CA MET A 37 -5.54 28.53 2.91
C MET A 37 -5.37 28.13 1.44
N ASN A 38 -4.52 28.81 0.68
CA ASN A 38 -4.24 28.44 -0.71
C ASN A 38 -3.57 27.07 -0.82
N ASP A 39 -2.72 26.70 0.14
CA ASP A 39 -2.05 25.39 0.17
C ASP A 39 -3.03 24.24 0.50
N VAL A 40 -4.01 24.49 1.37
CA VAL A 40 -5.11 23.54 1.59
C VAL A 40 -5.95 23.39 0.32
N LEU A 41 -6.23 24.50 -0.37
CA LEU A 41 -7.00 24.48 -1.61
C LEU A 41 -6.24 23.81 -2.75
N SER A 42 -4.91 23.85 -2.77
CA SER A 42 -4.10 23.22 -3.81
C SER A 42 -3.97 21.70 -3.66
N GLN A 43 -4.45 21.13 -2.54
CA GLN A 43 -4.38 19.68 -2.30
C GLN A 43 -5.10 18.87 -3.39
N PRO A 44 -4.49 17.77 -3.89
CA PRO A 44 -5.03 17.00 -5.00
C PRO A 44 -6.44 16.45 -4.74
N SER A 45 -6.70 15.90 -3.55
CA SER A 45 -8.02 15.36 -3.22
C SER A 45 -9.11 16.43 -3.15
N TYR A 46 -8.77 17.65 -2.72
CA TYR A 46 -9.70 18.77 -2.68
C TYR A 46 -10.03 19.27 -4.09
N GLN A 47 -9.02 19.34 -4.96
CA GLN A 47 -9.21 19.68 -6.37
C GLN A 47 -10.11 18.66 -7.07
N ARG A 48 -9.89 17.36 -6.83
CA ARG A 48 -10.77 16.30 -7.34
C ARG A 48 -12.22 16.48 -6.85
N TYR A 49 -12.40 16.75 -5.57
CA TYR A 49 -13.73 17.00 -5.00
C TYR A 49 -14.43 18.20 -5.64
N LEU A 50 -13.72 19.30 -5.91
CA LEU A 50 -14.29 20.46 -6.58
C LEU A 50 -14.74 20.16 -8.02
N MET A 51 -14.04 19.28 -8.74
CA MET A 51 -14.42 18.87 -10.10
C MET A 51 -15.70 18.03 -10.11
N GLU A 52 -15.90 17.21 -9.07
CA GLU A 52 -17.07 16.32 -8.95
C GLU A 52 -18.32 17.05 -8.42
N GLN A 53 -18.17 18.22 -7.80
CA GLN A 53 -19.25 18.96 -7.15
C GLN A 53 -19.78 20.13 -7.98
N LYS A 54 -21.07 20.46 -7.78
CA LYS A 54 -21.67 21.67 -8.35
C LYS A 54 -21.08 22.92 -7.66
N PRO A 55 -20.95 24.05 -8.36
CA PRO A 55 -20.50 25.30 -7.77
C PRO A 55 -21.43 25.68 -6.61
N SER A 56 -20.89 25.65 -5.39
CA SER A 56 -21.60 25.98 -4.17
C SER A 56 -21.21 27.36 -3.69
N SER A 57 -22.21 28.16 -3.28
CA SER A 57 -22.06 29.48 -2.68
C SER A 57 -21.52 29.43 -1.24
N GLU A 58 -21.30 28.23 -0.68
CA GLU A 58 -20.77 28.07 0.66
C GLU A 58 -19.34 28.64 0.81
N LYS A 59 -19.13 29.43 1.87
CA LYS A 59 -17.82 29.96 2.27
C LYS A 59 -16.78 28.84 2.40
N THR A 60 -15.62 29.06 1.81
CA THR A 60 -14.51 28.09 1.76
C THR A 60 -14.11 27.53 3.12
N ALA A 61 -13.94 28.38 4.15
CA ALA A 61 -13.58 27.94 5.49
C ALA A 61 -14.63 27.01 6.12
N LYS A 62 -15.93 27.28 5.88
CA LYS A 62 -17.03 26.43 6.37
C LYS A 62 -17.02 25.07 5.67
N ARG A 63 -16.71 25.05 4.38
CA ARG A 63 -16.56 23.82 3.59
C ARG A 63 -15.40 22.98 4.11
N ILE A 64 -14.20 23.57 4.26
CA ILE A 64 -13.02 22.87 4.81
C ILE A 64 -13.32 22.30 6.19
N CYS A 65 -13.93 23.10 7.08
CA CYS A 65 -14.32 22.65 8.41
C CYS A 65 -15.25 21.41 8.37
N ARG A 66 -16.21 21.39 7.45
CA ARG A 66 -17.09 20.23 7.25
C ARG A 66 -16.30 19.02 6.78
N LEU A 67 -15.52 19.16 5.71
CA LEU A 67 -14.75 18.05 5.11
C LEU A 67 -13.77 17.42 6.11
N VAL A 68 -13.07 18.22 6.91
CA VAL A 68 -12.16 17.72 7.94
C VAL A 68 -12.93 17.03 9.07
N ASN A 69 -14.10 17.54 9.47
CA ASN A 69 -14.96 16.86 10.44
C ASN A 69 -15.52 15.53 9.91
N ASP A 70 -15.92 15.49 8.64
CA ASP A 70 -16.35 14.27 7.96
C ASP A 70 -15.19 13.26 7.92
N LEU A 71 -13.96 13.71 7.67
CA LEU A 71 -12.76 12.88 7.69
C LEU A 71 -12.45 12.31 9.08
N HIS A 72 -12.52 13.12 10.15
CA HIS A 72 -12.37 12.63 11.52
C HIS A 72 -13.46 11.61 11.88
N SER A 73 -14.69 11.87 11.48
CA SER A 73 -15.81 10.95 11.68
C SER A 73 -15.55 9.65 10.92
N HIS A 74 -15.18 9.73 9.65
CA HIS A 74 -14.82 8.57 8.85
C HIS A 74 -13.67 7.75 9.46
N HIS A 75 -12.60 8.39 9.96
CA HIS A 75 -11.50 7.69 10.64
C HIS A 75 -11.99 6.92 11.87
N LYS A 76 -12.80 7.56 12.73
CA LYS A 76 -13.39 6.89 13.89
C LYS A 76 -14.27 5.71 13.45
N ASN A 77 -15.20 5.93 12.52
CA ASN A 77 -16.15 4.91 12.07
C ASN A 77 -15.43 3.71 11.45
N SER A 78 -14.52 3.97 10.52
CA SER A 78 -13.78 2.94 9.79
C SER A 78 -12.94 2.07 10.71
N LEU A 79 -12.31 2.63 11.75
CA LEU A 79 -11.57 1.84 12.73
C LEU A 79 -12.46 0.89 13.54
N HIS A 80 -13.62 1.35 14.01
CA HIS A 80 -14.56 0.49 14.74
C HIS A 80 -15.09 -0.63 13.84
N LEU A 81 -15.52 -0.29 12.62
CA LEU A 81 -15.99 -1.26 11.63
C LEU A 81 -14.90 -2.27 11.28
N LEU A 82 -13.67 -1.81 11.04
CA LEU A 82 -12.55 -2.69 10.74
C LEU A 82 -12.22 -3.62 11.91
N HIS A 83 -12.38 -3.16 13.15
CA HIS A 83 -12.17 -4.02 14.32
C HIS A 83 -13.22 -5.12 14.39
N VAL A 84 -14.50 -4.80 14.15
CA VAL A 84 -15.57 -5.81 14.05
C VAL A 84 -15.25 -6.79 12.92
N LEU A 85 -14.92 -6.29 11.73
CA LEU A 85 -14.53 -7.12 10.59
C LEU A 85 -13.38 -8.08 10.93
N TYR A 86 -12.35 -7.57 11.62
CA TYR A 86 -11.22 -8.38 12.08
C TYR A 86 -11.64 -9.45 13.10
N VAL A 87 -12.58 -9.16 14.00
CA VAL A 87 -13.14 -10.18 14.92
C VAL A 87 -13.82 -11.31 14.17
N PHE A 88 -14.51 -11.01 13.06
CA PHE A 88 -15.09 -12.04 12.20
C PHE A 88 -14.05 -12.79 11.37
N ALA A 89 -12.93 -12.16 11.00
CA ALA A 89 -11.88 -12.79 10.21
C ALA A 89 -10.86 -13.59 11.05
N LYS A 90 -10.66 -13.24 12.32
CA LYS A 90 -9.62 -13.87 13.17
C LYS A 90 -9.86 -15.37 13.30
N LYS A 91 -8.79 -16.17 13.34
CA LYS A 91 -8.85 -17.63 13.56
C LYS A 91 -9.61 -18.42 12.47
N LEU A 92 -9.83 -17.86 11.29
CA LEU A 92 -10.37 -18.62 10.16
C LEU A 92 -9.24 -19.35 9.40
N PRO A 93 -9.50 -20.55 8.82
CA PRO A 93 -8.49 -21.43 8.22
C PRO A 93 -7.74 -20.86 7.00
N SER A 94 -8.05 -19.65 6.55
CA SER A 94 -7.36 -18.93 5.48
C SER A 94 -6.77 -17.59 5.88
N CYS A 95 -6.92 -17.16 7.15
CA CYS A 95 -6.52 -15.85 7.67
C CYS A 95 -6.78 -14.72 6.66
N SER A 96 -7.99 -14.65 6.10
CA SER A 96 -8.28 -13.84 4.91
C SER A 96 -7.87 -12.37 5.08
N LEU A 97 -8.08 -11.76 6.25
CA LEU A 97 -7.65 -10.38 6.52
C LEU A 97 -6.38 -10.27 7.37
N GLY A 98 -5.59 -11.34 7.42
CA GLY A 98 -4.36 -11.44 8.21
C GLY A 98 -4.55 -11.98 9.63
N ASN A 99 -3.43 -12.21 10.29
CA ASN A 99 -3.38 -12.71 11.67
C ASN A 99 -3.50 -11.60 12.71
N HIS A 100 -3.03 -10.41 12.37
CA HIS A 100 -3.01 -9.24 13.25
C HIS A 100 -3.91 -8.13 12.69
N PHE A 101 -4.52 -7.34 13.58
CA PHE A 101 -5.33 -6.19 13.18
C PHE A 101 -4.59 -5.22 12.24
N ARG A 102 -3.26 -5.05 12.41
CA ARG A 102 -2.44 -4.21 11.53
C ARG A 102 -2.46 -4.66 10.06
N GLU A 103 -2.58 -5.96 9.79
CA GLU A 103 -2.61 -6.50 8.43
C GLU A 103 -3.94 -6.14 7.77
N ALA A 104 -5.06 -6.33 8.49
CA ALA A 104 -6.38 -5.89 8.06
C ALA A 104 -6.41 -4.37 7.79
N TYR A 105 -5.78 -3.57 8.66
CA TYR A 105 -5.66 -2.12 8.49
C TYR A 105 -4.82 -1.74 7.26
N MET A 106 -3.69 -2.40 7.02
CA MET A 106 -2.87 -2.17 5.84
C MET A 106 -3.64 -2.49 4.55
N THR A 107 -4.37 -3.61 4.50
CA THR A 107 -5.20 -3.99 3.35
C THR A 107 -6.30 -2.96 3.11
N PHE A 108 -6.99 -2.54 4.17
CA PHE A 108 -8.03 -1.49 4.10
C PHE A 108 -7.49 -0.16 3.57
N LEU A 109 -6.27 0.24 3.93
CA LEU A 109 -5.68 1.49 3.43
C LEU A 109 -5.31 1.43 1.93
N GLN A 110 -5.06 0.23 1.39
CA GLN A 110 -4.67 0.05 -0.01
C GLN A 110 -5.86 0.00 -0.96
N ALA A 111 -6.95 -0.65 -0.56
CA ALA A 111 -8.14 -0.84 -1.39
C ALA A 111 -9.41 -0.95 -0.53
N PRO A 112 -10.59 -0.62 -1.09
CA PRO A 112 -11.87 -0.90 -0.45
C PRO A 112 -11.97 -2.37 -0.07
N VAL A 113 -12.42 -2.66 1.15
CA VAL A 113 -12.51 -4.04 1.66
C VAL A 113 -13.41 -4.90 0.77
N SER A 114 -14.48 -4.32 0.25
CA SER A 114 -15.45 -4.98 -0.63
C SER A 114 -14.84 -5.52 -1.94
N GLU A 115 -13.75 -4.92 -2.41
CA GLU A 115 -13.06 -5.34 -3.63
C GLU A 115 -12.03 -6.45 -3.38
N THR A 116 -11.70 -6.74 -2.13
CA THR A 116 -10.70 -7.75 -1.79
C THR A 116 -11.27 -9.16 -1.92
N GLU A 117 -10.48 -10.07 -2.49
CA GLU A 117 -10.86 -11.49 -2.54
C GLU A 117 -11.09 -12.08 -1.15
N ASP A 118 -10.36 -11.56 -0.17
CA ASP A 118 -10.37 -12.01 1.20
C ASP A 118 -11.66 -11.68 1.93
N PHE A 119 -12.26 -10.53 1.62
CA PHE A 119 -13.62 -10.22 2.06
C PHE A 119 -14.66 -11.15 1.43
N SER A 120 -14.56 -11.43 0.12
CA SER A 120 -15.44 -12.40 -0.55
C SER A 120 -15.33 -13.80 0.07
N LYS A 121 -14.10 -14.24 0.39
CA LYS A 121 -13.85 -15.50 1.10
C LYS A 121 -14.47 -15.49 2.50
N LEU A 122 -14.34 -14.39 3.24
CA LEU A 122 -14.94 -14.24 4.57
C LEU A 122 -16.47 -14.37 4.52
N VAL A 123 -17.13 -13.65 3.61
CA VAL A 123 -18.59 -13.74 3.44
C VAL A 123 -19.02 -15.16 3.08
N LYS A 124 -18.28 -15.86 2.22
CA LYS A 124 -18.54 -17.28 1.90
C LYS A 124 -18.35 -18.21 3.10
N LEU A 125 -17.36 -17.93 3.96
CA LEU A 125 -17.14 -18.69 5.20
C LEU A 125 -18.30 -18.48 6.18
N ILE A 126 -18.79 -17.25 6.33
CA ILE A 126 -19.97 -16.95 7.17
C ILE A 126 -21.17 -17.79 6.73
N ARG A 127 -21.38 -17.99 5.42
CA ARG A 127 -22.45 -18.85 4.87
C ARG A 127 -22.31 -20.33 5.16
N VAL A 128 -21.21 -20.79 5.75
CA VAL A 128 -21.00 -22.21 6.13
C VAL A 128 -20.67 -22.41 7.60
N MET A 129 -20.64 -21.35 8.41
CA MET A 129 -20.33 -21.43 9.84
C MET A 129 -21.47 -22.06 10.64
N SER A 130 -21.12 -22.66 11.78
CA SER A 130 -22.06 -23.18 12.77
C SER A 130 -22.69 -22.05 13.59
N ILE A 131 -23.83 -22.35 14.22
CA ILE A 131 -24.54 -21.39 15.06
C ILE A 131 -23.69 -20.93 16.27
N ASP A 132 -22.97 -21.86 16.91
CA ASP A 132 -22.12 -21.56 18.07
C ASP A 132 -20.98 -20.60 17.71
N GLU A 133 -20.34 -20.82 16.56
CA GLU A 133 -19.23 -19.98 16.12
C GLU A 133 -19.72 -18.59 15.69
N LEU A 134 -20.90 -18.50 15.06
CA LEU A 134 -21.53 -17.21 14.73
C LEU A 134 -21.93 -16.45 15.99
N GLN A 135 -22.61 -17.08 16.94
CA GLN A 135 -22.99 -16.44 18.21
C GLN A 135 -21.77 -15.98 18.99
N LYS A 136 -20.71 -16.78 19.05
CA LYS A 136 -19.44 -16.42 19.69
C LYS A 136 -18.80 -15.19 19.04
N ARG A 137 -18.75 -15.12 17.71
CA ARG A 137 -18.15 -13.97 16.99
C ARG A 137 -19.00 -12.72 17.09
N ILE A 138 -20.32 -12.84 17.05
CA ILE A 138 -21.23 -11.72 17.31
C ILE A 138 -21.01 -11.21 18.75
N GLY A 139 -20.90 -12.12 19.73
CA GLY A 139 -20.59 -11.77 21.11
C GLY A 139 -19.25 -11.03 21.25
N ASP A 140 -18.17 -11.58 20.67
CA ASP A 140 -16.85 -10.94 20.64
C ASP A 140 -16.89 -9.55 19.96
N ALA A 141 -17.68 -9.40 18.89
CA ALA A 141 -17.82 -8.14 18.17
C ALA A 141 -18.56 -7.08 19.00
N LEU A 142 -19.63 -7.46 19.68
CA LEU A 142 -20.38 -6.57 20.58
C LEU A 142 -19.50 -6.11 21.75
N LEU A 143 -18.73 -7.03 22.35
CA LEU A 143 -17.76 -6.69 23.41
C LEU A 143 -16.70 -5.69 22.91
N ALA A 144 -16.21 -5.88 21.68
CA ALA A 144 -15.25 -4.96 21.10
C ALA A 144 -15.84 -3.55 20.91
N LEU A 145 -17.10 -3.45 20.46
CA LEU A 145 -17.80 -2.17 20.33
C LEU A 145 -18.04 -1.48 21.67
N GLU A 146 -18.32 -2.23 22.73
CA GLU A 146 -18.51 -1.72 24.10
C GLU A 146 -17.21 -1.23 24.74
N SER A 147 -16.10 -1.93 24.50
CA SER A 147 -14.80 -1.53 25.03
C SER A 147 -14.26 -0.22 24.46
N GLN A 148 -14.76 0.22 23.31
CA GLN A 148 -14.28 1.41 22.59
C GLN A 148 -15.28 2.57 22.60
N THR A 149 -16.47 2.37 23.16
CA THR A 149 -17.46 3.44 23.27
C THR A 149 -17.29 4.22 24.55
N ASP A 150 -16.57 5.34 24.48
CA ASP A 150 -16.91 6.49 25.33
C ASP A 150 -18.36 6.86 24.98
N GLN A 151 -19.27 6.68 25.94
CA GLN A 151 -20.74 6.68 25.80
C GLN A 151 -21.36 7.94 25.16
N SER A 152 -20.60 8.96 24.76
CA SER A 152 -21.15 10.26 24.36
C SER A 152 -21.25 10.53 22.86
N LYS A 153 -20.52 9.84 21.96
CA LYS A 153 -20.56 10.13 20.51
C LYS A 153 -20.25 8.91 19.61
N ALA A 154 -20.95 7.79 19.81
CA ALA A 154 -20.89 6.71 18.81
C ALA A 154 -21.46 7.21 17.47
N PRO A 155 -20.78 6.99 16.35
CA PRO A 155 -21.30 7.35 15.03
C PRO A 155 -22.54 6.54 14.67
N THR A 156 -23.50 7.14 13.95
CA THR A 156 -24.79 6.52 13.59
C THR A 156 -24.62 5.11 13.02
N ASN A 157 -23.72 4.93 12.04
CA ASN A 157 -23.49 3.63 11.40
C ASN A 157 -22.98 2.54 12.36
N VAL A 158 -22.21 2.91 13.39
CA VAL A 158 -21.67 1.95 14.38
C VAL A 158 -22.76 1.56 15.39
N ALA A 159 -23.60 2.53 15.79
CA ALA A 159 -24.77 2.27 16.62
C ALA A 159 -25.77 1.37 15.89
N ASP A 160 -26.05 1.66 14.62
CA ASP A 160 -26.93 0.85 13.78
C ASP A 160 -26.39 -0.58 13.64
N LEU A 161 -25.08 -0.75 13.39
CA LEU A 161 -24.46 -2.07 13.33
C LEU A 161 -24.60 -2.82 14.68
N LYS A 162 -24.41 -2.15 15.82
CA LYS A 162 -24.59 -2.75 17.13
C LYS A 162 -26.00 -3.31 17.31
N VAL A 163 -27.02 -2.52 17.01
CA VAL A 163 -28.43 -2.92 17.11
C VAL A 163 -28.74 -4.12 16.21
N HIS A 164 -28.25 -4.12 14.98
CA HIS A 164 -28.45 -5.26 14.07
C HIS A 164 -27.74 -6.53 14.58
N LEU A 165 -26.51 -6.42 15.11
CA LEU A 165 -25.78 -7.55 15.69
C LEU A 165 -26.50 -8.12 16.92
N GLU A 166 -27.06 -7.29 17.78
CA GLU A 166 -27.90 -7.72 18.91
C GLU A 166 -29.15 -8.45 18.42
N GLY A 167 -29.86 -7.90 17.43
CA GLY A 167 -31.02 -8.54 16.82
C GLY A 167 -30.70 -9.91 16.21
N TYR A 168 -29.58 -10.04 15.48
CA TYR A 168 -29.16 -11.35 14.95
C TYR A 168 -28.76 -12.32 16.05
N ARG A 169 -28.12 -11.84 17.14
CA ARG A 169 -27.78 -12.67 18.30
C ARG A 169 -29.02 -13.27 18.94
N GLU A 170 -30.08 -12.47 19.12
CA GLU A 170 -31.36 -12.94 19.65
C GLU A 170 -32.04 -13.94 18.71
N LYS A 171 -32.08 -13.65 17.40
CA LYS A 171 -32.63 -14.58 16.40
C LYS A 171 -31.89 -15.93 16.39
N PHE A 172 -30.56 -15.93 16.47
CA PHE A 172 -29.78 -17.18 16.57
C PHE A 172 -30.02 -17.90 17.91
N LYS A 173 -30.20 -17.16 19.00
CA LYS A 173 -30.48 -17.75 20.31
C LYS A 173 -31.85 -18.41 20.34
N ALA A 174 -32.88 -17.77 19.79
CA ALA A 174 -34.22 -18.35 19.68
C ALA A 174 -34.22 -19.69 18.92
N LEU A 175 -33.47 -19.80 17.82
CA LEU A 175 -33.30 -21.06 17.08
C LEU A 175 -32.53 -22.14 17.85
N THR A 176 -31.76 -21.76 18.87
CA THR A 176 -31.04 -22.70 19.75
C THR A 176 -31.93 -23.17 20.90
N ASP A 177 -32.73 -22.26 21.46
CA ASP A 177 -33.65 -22.52 22.57
C ASP A 177 -34.93 -23.26 22.11
N ASP A 178 -35.37 -23.09 20.86
CA ASP A 178 -36.47 -23.84 20.22
C ASP A 178 -36.09 -25.27 19.81
N VAL A 179 -34.88 -25.72 20.15
CA VAL A 179 -34.53 -27.14 20.20
C VAL A 179 -34.71 -27.60 21.65
N PRO A 180 -35.94 -27.96 22.10
CA PRO A 180 -36.01 -28.86 23.24
C PRO A 180 -35.17 -30.07 22.88
N GLU A 181 -34.48 -30.66 23.87
CA GLU A 181 -33.91 -32.00 23.75
C GLU A 181 -34.92 -32.88 23.02
N ALA A 182 -34.70 -33.07 21.72
CA ALA A 182 -35.46 -34.01 20.97
C ALA A 182 -35.03 -35.34 21.57
N GLN A 183 -35.90 -35.86 22.44
CA GLN A 183 -36.14 -37.28 22.53
C GLN A 183 -35.94 -37.83 21.13
N ASP A 184 -35.18 -38.90 21.09
CA ASP A 184 -34.91 -39.77 19.95
C ASP A 184 -36.24 -40.23 19.32
N SER A 185 -36.98 -39.30 18.70
CA SER A 185 -38.04 -39.59 17.76
C SER A 185 -37.28 -39.92 16.50
N SER A 186 -36.98 -41.21 16.41
CA SER A 186 -36.64 -41.95 15.22
C SER A 186 -37.63 -41.66 14.08
N GLU A 187 -37.60 -40.47 13.52
CA GLU A 187 -37.78 -40.27 12.10
C GLU A 187 -36.38 -40.17 11.54
N THR A 188 -35.72 -41.33 11.43
CA THR A 188 -34.82 -41.52 10.29
C THR A 188 -35.57 -40.98 9.09
N PRO A 189 -35.09 -39.96 8.36
CA PRO A 189 -35.68 -39.67 7.06
C PRO A 189 -35.58 -41.00 6.34
N GLU A 190 -36.73 -41.60 5.99
CA GLU A 190 -36.74 -42.82 5.20
C GLU A 190 -35.70 -42.60 4.11
N PRO A 191 -34.67 -43.46 4.00
CA PRO A 191 -33.64 -43.25 3.01
C PRO A 191 -34.39 -43.23 1.69
N VAL A 192 -34.48 -42.05 1.07
CA VAL A 192 -35.18 -41.88 -0.20
C VAL A 192 -34.56 -42.94 -1.11
N VAL A 193 -35.32 -43.99 -1.40
CA VAL A 193 -34.86 -45.09 -2.23
C VAL A 193 -34.67 -44.47 -3.60
N LEU A 194 -33.44 -44.06 -3.86
CA LEU A 194 -33.05 -43.45 -5.12
C LEU A 194 -33.10 -44.55 -6.17
N ASP A 195 -34.18 -44.58 -6.96
CA ASP A 195 -34.20 -45.39 -8.17
C ASP A 195 -33.23 -44.78 -9.18
N TRP A 196 -32.03 -45.35 -9.21
CA TRP A 196 -30.96 -44.93 -10.10
C TRP A 196 -31.28 -45.27 -11.56
N GLY A 197 -32.19 -46.20 -11.84
CA GLY A 197 -32.50 -46.64 -13.21
C GLY A 197 -31.23 -46.99 -14.03
N LYS A 198 -31.36 -47.05 -15.37
CA LYS A 198 -30.20 -47.18 -16.28
C LYS A 198 -29.67 -45.79 -16.65
N LEU A 199 -28.94 -45.14 -15.74
CA LEU A 199 -28.17 -43.94 -16.06
C LEU A 199 -27.05 -44.29 -17.04
N ARG A 200 -27.17 -43.82 -18.29
CA ARG A 200 -26.23 -44.17 -19.38
C ARG A 200 -25.30 -43.03 -19.77
N SER A 201 -25.50 -41.81 -19.27
CA SER A 201 -24.62 -40.67 -19.54
C SER A 201 -24.30 -39.82 -18.31
N ARG A 202 -23.10 -39.21 -18.31
CA ARG A 202 -22.61 -38.30 -17.27
C ARG A 202 -23.48 -37.05 -17.09
N SER A 203 -24.17 -36.61 -18.15
CA SER A 203 -25.10 -35.49 -18.12
C SER A 203 -26.37 -35.78 -17.32
N GLN A 204 -26.96 -36.98 -17.49
CA GLN A 204 -28.16 -37.40 -16.75
C GLN A 204 -27.88 -37.52 -15.23
N PHE A 205 -26.66 -37.92 -14.87
CA PHE A 205 -26.22 -37.98 -13.48
C PHE A 205 -26.09 -36.59 -12.85
N GLN A 206 -25.48 -35.63 -13.56
CA GLN A 206 -25.39 -34.24 -13.11
C GLN A 206 -26.76 -33.58 -12.96
N GLU A 207 -27.71 -33.91 -13.84
CA GLU A 207 -29.07 -33.38 -13.81
C GLU A 207 -29.89 -33.92 -12.63
N LYS A 208 -29.79 -35.22 -12.33
CA LYS A 208 -30.40 -35.82 -11.12
C LYS A 208 -29.80 -35.25 -9.83
N LEU A 209 -28.48 -35.05 -9.77
CA LEU A 209 -27.83 -34.40 -8.61
C LEU A 209 -28.34 -32.96 -8.40
N LYS A 210 -28.43 -32.17 -9.48
CA LYS A 210 -28.99 -30.81 -9.43
C LYS A 210 -30.43 -30.79 -8.94
N ASN A 211 -31.25 -31.77 -9.32
CA ASN A 211 -32.64 -31.86 -8.89
C ASN A 211 -32.78 -32.24 -7.40
N LEU A 212 -31.91 -33.12 -6.88
CA LEU A 212 -31.85 -33.44 -5.45
C LEU A 212 -31.37 -32.27 -4.58
N THR A 213 -30.53 -31.38 -5.13
CA THR A 213 -30.12 -30.15 -4.43
C THR A 213 -31.27 -29.14 -4.35
N LYS A 214 -32.16 -29.09 -5.35
CA LYS A 214 -33.33 -28.19 -5.38
C LYS A 214 -34.44 -28.61 -4.40
N THR A 215 -34.51 -29.88 -4.03
CA THR A 215 -35.52 -30.41 -3.09
C THR A 215 -35.08 -30.37 -1.62
N LYS A 216 -33.85 -29.92 -1.34
CA LYS A 216 -33.38 -29.74 0.05
C LYS A 216 -34.14 -28.57 0.66
N ARG A 217 -35.01 -28.83 1.64
CA ARG A 217 -35.64 -27.77 2.43
C ARG A 217 -34.52 -27.00 3.14
N VAL A 218 -34.39 -25.71 2.83
CA VAL A 218 -33.44 -24.83 3.51
C VAL A 218 -33.86 -24.78 4.98
N SER A 219 -32.96 -25.17 5.88
CA SER A 219 -33.29 -25.11 7.31
C SER A 219 -33.51 -23.64 7.73
N PRO A 220 -34.35 -23.35 8.75
CA PRO A 220 -34.52 -22.00 9.28
C PRO A 220 -33.19 -21.32 9.62
N PHE A 221 -32.22 -22.11 10.13
CA PHE A 221 -30.85 -21.66 10.38
C PHE A 221 -30.08 -21.31 9.10
N GLU A 222 -30.13 -22.15 8.06
CA GLU A 222 -29.46 -21.87 6.78
C GLU A 222 -29.99 -20.56 6.16
N ALA A 223 -31.31 -20.31 6.23
CA ALA A 223 -31.92 -19.07 5.75
C ALA A 223 -31.47 -17.84 6.55
N LEU A 224 -31.50 -17.91 7.89
CA LEU A 224 -31.04 -16.82 8.76
C LEU A 224 -29.54 -16.54 8.59
N ARG A 225 -28.74 -17.58 8.40
CA ARG A 225 -27.30 -17.45 8.14
C ARG A 225 -27.02 -16.78 6.80
N ASP A 226 -27.79 -17.10 5.76
CA ASP A 226 -27.67 -16.44 4.45
C ASP A 226 -28.14 -14.98 4.50
N GLU A 227 -29.19 -14.67 5.27
CA GLU A 227 -29.63 -13.31 5.57
C GLU A 227 -28.50 -12.53 6.28
N PHE A 228 -27.95 -13.10 7.36
CA PHE A 228 -26.84 -12.49 8.11
C PHE A 228 -25.60 -12.26 7.24
N ALA A 229 -25.23 -13.22 6.39
CA ALA A 229 -24.09 -13.07 5.48
C ALA A 229 -24.31 -11.94 4.46
N SER A 230 -25.55 -11.71 4.05
CA SER A 230 -25.90 -10.66 3.09
C SER A 230 -25.90 -9.29 3.77
N PHE A 231 -26.51 -9.19 4.96
CA PHE A 231 -26.36 -8.03 5.84
C PHE A 231 -24.89 -7.68 6.11
N PHE A 232 -24.06 -8.69 6.41
CA PHE A 232 -22.63 -8.49 6.66
C PHE A 232 -21.91 -7.94 5.42
N ALA A 233 -22.22 -8.47 4.23
CA ALA A 233 -21.65 -7.97 2.99
C ALA A 233 -22.03 -6.50 2.75
N ASP A 234 -23.28 -6.12 3.00
CA ASP A 234 -23.78 -4.76 2.79
C ASP A 234 -23.20 -3.78 3.83
N ALA A 235 -23.17 -4.18 5.11
CA ALA A 235 -22.69 -3.34 6.21
C ALA A 235 -21.21 -2.94 6.07
N PHE A 236 -20.38 -3.82 5.50
CA PHE A 236 -18.96 -3.54 5.24
C PHE A 236 -18.67 -3.18 3.77
N GLY A 237 -19.70 -3.18 2.90
CA GLY A 237 -19.57 -2.89 1.47
C GLY A 237 -19.07 -1.47 1.18
N ASP A 238 -19.54 -0.52 1.99
CA ASP A 238 -19.21 0.91 1.89
C ASP A 238 -17.95 1.31 2.67
N LEU A 239 -17.21 0.36 3.26
CA LEU A 239 -15.99 0.63 3.99
C LEU A 239 -14.84 0.97 3.03
N LYS A 240 -14.64 2.27 2.80
CA LYS A 240 -13.66 2.81 1.85
C LYS A 240 -12.41 3.37 2.54
N PRO A 241 -11.23 3.29 1.88
CA PRO A 241 -10.01 3.87 2.43
C PRO A 241 -10.13 5.39 2.60
N PRO A 242 -9.39 6.00 3.53
CA PRO A 242 -9.34 7.46 3.67
C PRO A 242 -8.91 8.18 2.40
N SER A 243 -8.15 7.54 1.51
CA SER A 243 -7.71 8.11 0.23
C SER A 243 -8.85 8.45 -0.74
N SER A 244 -10.05 7.90 -0.55
CA SER A 244 -11.24 8.28 -1.33
C SER A 244 -11.92 9.54 -0.79
N MET A 245 -11.54 10.02 0.40
CA MET A 245 -12.12 11.20 1.02
C MET A 245 -11.36 12.48 0.58
N PRO A 246 -12.06 13.61 0.46
CA PRO A 246 -11.40 14.89 0.25
C PRO A 246 -10.59 15.31 1.47
N LEU A 247 -9.48 16.01 1.23
CA LEU A 247 -8.53 16.52 2.23
C LEU A 247 -7.92 15.45 3.13
N HIS A 248 -7.83 14.20 2.69
CA HIS A 248 -7.22 13.13 3.49
C HIS A 248 -5.73 13.38 3.78
N GLU A 249 -5.03 14.12 2.92
CA GLU A 249 -3.62 14.53 3.07
C GLU A 249 -3.37 15.39 4.31
N VAL A 250 -4.41 16.00 4.88
CA VAL A 250 -4.34 16.76 6.14
C VAL A 250 -4.02 15.84 7.32
N LEU A 251 -4.58 14.63 7.34
CA LEU A 251 -4.42 13.69 8.47
C LEU A 251 -3.46 12.53 8.16
N TYR A 252 -3.30 12.18 6.88
CA TYR A 252 -2.53 11.02 6.45
C TYR A 252 -1.27 11.44 5.70
N TYR A 253 -0.16 10.76 6.02
CA TYR A 253 1.12 10.92 5.34
C TYR A 253 1.37 9.73 4.40
N ASN A 254 1.71 10.01 3.13
CA ASN A 254 1.88 9.00 2.08
C ASN A 254 3.23 9.05 1.34
N ASP A 255 4.21 9.82 1.81
CA ASP A 255 5.54 9.85 1.17
C ASP A 255 6.49 8.80 1.75
N ALA A 256 6.22 7.54 1.42
CA ALA A 256 7.09 6.44 1.80
C ALA A 256 8.46 6.49 1.10
N VAL A 257 8.56 7.16 -0.06
CA VAL A 257 9.79 7.25 -0.84
C VAL A 257 10.80 8.15 -0.14
N ALA A 258 10.38 9.33 0.32
CA ALA A 258 11.22 10.22 1.11
C ALA A 258 11.72 9.53 2.39
N LEU A 259 10.83 8.86 3.14
CA LEU A 259 11.25 8.13 4.34
C LEU A 259 12.25 7.00 4.03
N LYS A 260 12.03 6.25 2.95
CA LYS A 260 12.95 5.18 2.55
C LYS A 260 14.35 5.73 2.23
N GLN A 261 14.45 6.92 1.62
CA GLN A 261 15.74 7.55 1.34
C GLN A 261 16.50 7.92 2.62
N TYR A 262 15.80 8.34 3.68
CA TYR A 262 16.43 8.66 4.96
C TYR A 262 16.89 7.41 5.75
N PHE A 263 16.07 6.36 5.80
CA PHE A 263 16.34 5.19 6.65
C PHE A 263 17.13 4.09 5.93
N THR A 264 16.97 3.99 4.61
CA THR A 264 17.61 2.95 3.80
C THR A 264 18.34 3.59 2.62
N PRO A 265 19.35 4.45 2.89
CA PRO A 265 20.11 5.09 1.83
C PRO A 265 20.87 4.03 1.03
N SER A 266 20.89 4.19 -0.29
CA SER A 266 21.63 3.34 -1.22
C SER A 266 22.77 4.12 -1.89
N PRO A 267 23.81 4.55 -1.13
CA PRO A 267 24.85 5.44 -1.63
C PRO A 267 25.57 4.87 -2.86
N ARG A 268 25.76 3.55 -2.93
CA ARG A 268 26.36 2.88 -4.08
C ARG A 268 25.49 2.99 -5.35
N THR A 269 24.17 2.84 -5.22
CA THR A 269 23.23 2.99 -6.34
C THR A 269 23.21 4.43 -6.83
N VAL A 270 23.19 5.39 -5.90
CA VAL A 270 23.24 6.82 -6.23
C VAL A 270 24.55 7.18 -6.93
N LEU A 271 25.69 6.72 -6.41
CA LEU A 271 27.01 6.95 -7.01
C LEU A 271 27.10 6.33 -8.41
N HIS A 272 26.64 5.08 -8.57
CA HIS A 272 26.59 4.42 -9.87
C HIS A 272 25.72 5.19 -10.88
N ALA A 273 24.52 5.60 -10.48
CA ALA A 273 23.63 6.36 -11.33
C ALA A 273 24.24 7.71 -11.73
N ALA A 274 24.84 8.43 -10.78
CA ALA A 274 25.48 9.72 -11.01
C ALA A 274 26.68 9.61 -11.97
N LEU A 275 27.53 8.60 -11.82
CA LEU A 275 28.72 8.41 -12.66
C LEU A 275 28.38 7.81 -14.04
N THR A 276 27.29 7.05 -14.15
CA THR A 276 26.83 6.48 -15.43
C THR A 276 26.00 7.49 -16.24
N LYS A 277 25.17 8.30 -15.56
CA LYS A 277 24.28 9.31 -16.15
C LYS A 277 24.39 10.65 -15.41
N PRO A 278 25.46 11.43 -15.63
CA PRO A 278 25.70 12.69 -14.93
C PRO A 278 24.60 13.73 -15.11
N GLN A 279 23.87 13.68 -16.22
CA GLN A 279 22.73 14.55 -16.51
C GLN A 279 21.64 14.51 -15.42
N THR A 280 21.46 13.38 -14.74
CA THR A 280 20.49 13.25 -13.64
C THR A 280 20.81 14.15 -12.45
N VAL A 281 22.10 14.46 -12.24
CA VAL A 281 22.59 15.29 -11.14
C VAL A 281 22.92 16.71 -11.62
N LEU A 282 23.65 16.83 -12.73
CA LEU A 282 24.16 18.10 -13.25
C LEU A 282 23.12 18.90 -14.07
N ARG A 283 22.07 18.23 -14.57
CA ARG A 283 21.00 18.84 -15.40
C ARG A 283 21.51 19.64 -16.61
N CYS A 284 22.67 19.28 -17.15
CA CYS A 284 23.31 19.95 -18.28
C CYS A 284 22.81 19.43 -19.64
N GLU A 285 22.84 20.28 -20.66
CA GLU A 285 22.43 19.93 -22.02
C GLU A 285 23.43 19.00 -22.73
N CYS A 286 24.73 19.15 -22.46
CA CYS A 286 25.79 18.38 -23.13
C CYS A 286 25.79 16.87 -22.82
N CYS A 287 25.15 16.46 -21.72
CA CYS A 287 25.02 15.05 -21.31
C CYS A 287 23.61 14.48 -21.58
N ARG A 288 22.73 15.23 -22.26
CA ARG A 288 21.31 14.85 -22.46
C ARG A 288 21.13 13.68 -23.44
N ASN A 289 22.04 13.54 -24.40
CA ASN A 289 21.93 12.57 -25.49
C ASN A 289 22.85 11.36 -25.34
N THR A 290 23.56 11.22 -24.22
CA THR A 290 24.43 10.07 -23.97
C THR A 290 23.60 8.92 -23.42
N GLY A 291 23.45 7.84 -24.19
CA GLY A 291 22.85 6.60 -23.69
C GLY A 291 23.57 6.09 -22.42
N GLY A 292 22.90 5.23 -21.64
CA GLY A 292 23.47 4.69 -20.39
C GLY A 292 24.85 4.06 -20.59
N CYS A 293 25.06 3.36 -21.70
CA CYS A 293 26.31 2.70 -22.05
C CYS A 293 27.24 3.51 -22.97
N GLU A 294 26.77 4.61 -23.57
CA GLU A 294 27.61 5.36 -24.52
C GLU A 294 28.59 6.27 -23.79
N VAL A 295 29.85 6.23 -24.22
CA VAL A 295 30.90 7.11 -23.72
C VAL A 295 31.07 8.26 -24.72
N SER A 296 30.81 9.48 -24.27
CA SER A 296 30.96 10.71 -25.07
C SER A 296 32.03 11.62 -24.49
N ALA A 297 32.71 12.37 -25.34
CA ALA A 297 33.65 13.43 -24.96
C ALA A 297 33.01 14.51 -24.07
N SER A 298 31.69 14.70 -24.18
CA SER A 298 30.93 15.69 -23.40
C SER A 298 30.72 15.33 -21.93
N LEU A 299 31.03 14.08 -21.54
CA LEU A 299 30.92 13.63 -20.17
C LEU A 299 32.07 14.19 -19.30
N PRO A 300 31.84 14.37 -17.98
CA PRO A 300 32.90 14.66 -17.03
C PRO A 300 33.99 13.57 -17.04
N ASP A 301 35.24 13.95 -16.80
CA ASP A 301 36.40 13.03 -16.81
C ASP A 301 36.18 11.80 -15.93
N LEU A 302 35.68 12.02 -14.71
CA LEU A 302 35.38 10.95 -13.76
C LEU A 302 34.32 9.97 -14.31
N SER A 303 33.32 10.47 -15.03
CA SER A 303 32.27 9.64 -15.63
C SER A 303 32.80 8.84 -16.82
N ILE A 304 33.70 9.42 -17.64
CA ILE A 304 34.37 8.70 -18.73
C ILE A 304 35.22 7.58 -18.15
N SER A 305 36.10 7.87 -17.19
CA SER A 305 36.93 6.87 -16.53
C SER A 305 36.07 5.83 -15.78
N TYR A 306 34.93 6.24 -15.23
CA TYR A 306 33.97 5.32 -14.65
C TYR A 306 33.32 4.40 -15.70
N LYS A 307 32.99 4.86 -16.91
CA LYS A 307 32.47 3.92 -17.92
C LYS A 307 33.57 2.95 -18.39
N LEU A 308 34.77 3.45 -18.64
CA LEU A 308 35.92 2.62 -19.05
C LEU A 308 36.31 1.58 -17.98
N HIS A 309 36.27 1.91 -16.68
CA HIS A 309 36.58 0.92 -15.64
C HIS A 309 35.53 -0.20 -15.55
N LEU A 310 34.28 0.05 -15.98
CA LEU A 310 33.23 -0.97 -16.00
C LEU A 310 33.43 -2.00 -17.12
N GLU A 311 33.97 -1.56 -18.27
CA GLU A 311 34.37 -2.40 -19.40
C GLU A 311 35.61 -3.24 -19.08
N GLY A 312 36.47 -2.74 -18.17
CA GLY A 312 37.64 -3.43 -17.68
C GLY A 312 37.33 -4.66 -16.80
N GLY A 313 38.21 -5.65 -16.87
CA GLY A 313 38.18 -6.83 -16.00
C GLY A 313 38.64 -6.55 -14.56
N LYS A 314 38.92 -7.62 -13.79
CA LYS A 314 39.37 -7.53 -12.39
C LYS A 314 40.67 -6.74 -12.22
N LEU A 315 41.58 -6.87 -13.18
CA LEU A 315 42.84 -6.13 -13.25
C LEU A 315 42.78 -5.26 -14.50
N ILE A 316 42.89 -3.96 -14.34
CA ILE A 316 42.77 -2.97 -15.41
C ILE A 316 44.17 -2.42 -15.68
N ASN A 317 44.62 -2.51 -16.93
CA ASN A 317 45.85 -1.90 -17.39
C ASN A 317 45.65 -0.38 -17.50
N LEU A 318 46.45 0.40 -16.78
CA LEU A 318 46.33 1.86 -16.77
C LEU A 318 46.71 2.49 -18.11
N TYR A 319 47.65 1.89 -18.84
CA TYR A 319 48.06 2.42 -20.14
C TYR A 319 46.93 2.28 -21.16
N ASP A 320 46.34 1.09 -21.28
CA ASP A 320 45.23 0.84 -22.22
C ASP A 320 44.02 1.72 -21.89
N MET A 321 43.68 1.84 -20.60
CA MET A 321 42.59 2.68 -20.14
C MET A 321 42.84 4.18 -20.42
N MET A 322 44.09 4.65 -20.30
CA MET A 322 44.49 6.01 -20.65
C MET A 322 44.35 6.27 -22.16
N GLN A 323 44.74 5.31 -23.01
CA GLN A 323 44.57 5.42 -24.46
C GLN A 323 43.08 5.47 -24.84
N SER A 324 42.23 4.62 -24.23
CA SER A 324 40.78 4.69 -24.42
C SER A 324 40.20 6.03 -23.96
N PHE A 325 40.65 6.55 -22.81
CA PHE A 325 40.23 7.86 -22.31
C PHE A 325 40.61 8.99 -23.28
N LYS A 326 41.85 8.99 -23.78
CA LYS A 326 42.32 9.95 -24.79
C LYS A 326 41.50 9.87 -26.08
N SER A 327 41.24 8.66 -26.57
CA SER A 327 40.43 8.42 -27.77
C SER A 327 39.01 8.96 -27.62
N VAL A 328 38.36 8.75 -26.47
CA VAL A 328 37.02 9.30 -26.19
C VAL A 328 37.04 10.82 -26.14
N LYS A 329 38.04 11.43 -25.50
CA LYS A 329 38.10 12.89 -25.31
C LYS A 329 38.41 13.66 -26.60
N CYS A 330 39.30 13.12 -27.42
CA CYS A 330 39.91 13.85 -28.52
C CYS A 330 39.52 13.33 -29.91
N GLY A 331 38.89 12.14 -29.99
CA GLY A 331 38.59 11.48 -31.25
C GLY A 331 39.86 11.21 -32.06
N GLU A 332 39.81 11.51 -33.36
CA GLU A 332 40.95 11.39 -34.29
C GLU A 332 41.81 12.67 -34.35
N THR A 333 41.55 13.66 -33.49
CA THR A 333 42.27 14.93 -33.50
C THR A 333 43.72 14.74 -33.04
N THR A 334 44.67 15.20 -33.84
CA THR A 334 46.09 15.25 -33.45
C THR A 334 46.31 16.35 -32.42
N LEU A 335 46.67 15.97 -31.20
CA LEU A 335 46.97 16.87 -30.10
C LEU A 335 48.42 17.38 -30.15
N SER A 336 48.63 18.61 -29.69
CA SER A 336 49.97 19.11 -29.35
C SER A 336 50.54 18.42 -28.12
N ALA A 337 51.86 18.51 -27.92
CA ALA A 337 52.54 17.90 -26.77
C ALA A 337 52.02 18.45 -25.41
N GLU A 338 51.63 19.72 -25.36
CA GLU A 338 51.02 20.34 -24.18
C GLU A 338 49.63 19.78 -23.90
N GLU A 339 48.79 19.66 -24.93
CA GLU A 339 47.42 19.10 -24.80
C GLU A 339 47.45 17.63 -24.37
N GLU A 340 48.41 16.85 -24.87
CA GLU A 340 48.60 15.47 -24.43
C GLU A 340 48.90 15.37 -22.93
N LYS A 341 49.77 16.24 -22.40
CA LYS A 341 50.07 16.29 -20.96
C LYS A 341 48.84 16.66 -20.13
N ILE A 342 48.01 17.58 -20.63
CA ILE A 342 46.77 17.96 -19.95
C ILE A 342 45.79 16.78 -19.89
N VAL A 343 45.58 16.07 -21.00
CA VAL A 343 44.70 14.90 -21.05
C VAL A 343 45.23 13.78 -20.13
N GLN A 344 46.55 13.56 -20.09
CA GLN A 344 47.17 12.63 -19.14
C GLN A 344 46.91 13.03 -17.68
N ALA A 345 47.07 14.31 -17.34
CA ALA A 345 46.81 14.80 -15.98
C ALA A 345 45.33 14.64 -15.59
N GLN A 346 44.39 14.91 -16.52
CA GLN A 346 42.96 14.68 -16.31
C GLN A 346 42.64 13.21 -16.05
N PHE A 347 43.26 12.30 -16.81
CA PHE A 347 43.14 10.86 -16.58
C PHE A 347 43.67 10.44 -15.21
N PHE A 348 44.89 10.87 -14.83
CA PHE A 348 45.43 10.49 -13.52
C PHE A 348 44.61 11.06 -12.36
N ARG A 349 44.05 12.26 -12.51
CA ARG A 349 43.10 12.84 -11.55
C ARG A 349 41.85 11.96 -11.41
N SER A 350 41.22 11.55 -12.51
CA SER A 350 40.03 10.71 -12.44
C SER A 350 40.31 9.32 -11.88
N ILE A 351 41.48 8.73 -12.15
CA ILE A 351 41.91 7.48 -11.49
C ILE A 351 42.09 7.67 -9.97
N ALA A 352 42.69 8.78 -9.54
CA ALA A 352 42.84 9.10 -8.12
C ALA A 352 41.48 9.27 -7.42
N GLU A 353 40.51 9.90 -8.09
CA GLU A 353 39.12 10.01 -7.62
C GLU A 353 38.42 8.65 -7.55
N LEU A 354 38.57 7.79 -8.57
CA LEU A 354 38.05 6.41 -8.53
C LEU A 354 38.67 5.61 -7.38
N GLN A 355 39.96 5.82 -7.08
CA GLN A 355 40.64 5.21 -5.94
C GLN A 355 40.10 5.73 -4.61
N PHE A 356 39.90 7.05 -4.50
CA PHE A 356 39.32 7.69 -3.32
C PHE A 356 37.90 7.17 -3.02
N LEU A 357 37.09 6.96 -4.06
CA LEU A 357 35.75 6.37 -3.98
C LEU A 357 35.77 4.85 -3.68
N GLY A 358 36.96 4.23 -3.62
CA GLY A 358 37.12 2.80 -3.35
C GLY A 358 36.69 1.89 -4.52
N LEU A 359 36.62 2.42 -5.74
CA LEU A 359 36.23 1.66 -6.94
C LEU A 359 37.43 0.90 -7.54
N VAL A 360 38.63 1.45 -7.39
CA VAL A 360 39.90 0.83 -7.80
C VAL A 360 40.93 0.89 -6.67
N LYS A 361 41.92 -0.01 -6.70
CA LYS A 361 43.03 -0.06 -5.75
C LYS A 361 44.35 -0.35 -6.48
N PRO A 362 45.48 0.27 -6.09
CA PRO A 362 46.79 -0.13 -6.60
C PRO A 362 47.09 -1.59 -6.25
N THR A 363 47.76 -2.28 -7.15
CA THR A 363 48.12 -3.71 -6.99
C THR A 363 49.57 -3.94 -7.35
N GLN A 364 50.22 -4.85 -6.62
CA GLN A 364 51.58 -5.30 -6.92
C GLN A 364 51.61 -6.58 -7.77
N ARG A 365 50.42 -7.12 -8.14
CA ARG A 365 50.33 -8.39 -8.90
C ARG A 365 50.83 -8.24 -10.34
N LYS A 366 50.65 -7.07 -10.94
CA LYS A 366 51.12 -6.71 -12.28
C LYS A 366 51.52 -5.24 -12.26
N THR A 367 52.62 -4.90 -12.91
CA THR A 367 53.07 -3.52 -13.10
C THR A 367 52.04 -2.74 -13.91
N ASP A 368 51.85 -1.46 -13.60
CA ASP A 368 50.94 -0.55 -14.30
C ASP A 368 49.46 -0.99 -14.35
N HIS A 369 49.03 -1.81 -13.38
CA HIS A 369 47.64 -2.22 -13.24
C HIS A 369 47.00 -1.68 -11.96
N VAL A 370 45.69 -1.48 -12.01
CA VAL A 370 44.84 -1.30 -10.84
C VAL A 370 43.87 -2.47 -10.71
N GLN A 371 43.52 -2.82 -9.48
CA GLN A 371 42.50 -3.83 -9.19
C GLN A 371 41.14 -3.15 -9.02
N ARG A 372 40.15 -3.62 -9.76
CA ARG A 372 38.76 -3.22 -9.58
C ARG A 372 38.20 -3.84 -8.28
N MET A 373 37.54 -3.02 -7.48
CA MET A 373 37.00 -3.41 -6.17
C MET A 373 35.50 -3.71 -6.21
N THR A 374 34.80 -3.32 -7.28
CA THR A 374 33.37 -3.54 -7.47
C THR A 374 33.09 -4.74 -8.40
N TRP A 375 32.14 -5.59 -8.01
CA TRP A 375 31.63 -6.71 -8.81
C TRP A 375 30.14 -6.51 -9.10
N GLY A 376 29.74 -6.84 -10.34
CA GLY A 376 28.34 -6.77 -10.81
C GLY A 376 27.82 -5.36 -11.11
N PHE A 377 26.97 -5.25 -12.13
CA PHE A 377 25.98 -4.18 -12.20
C PHE A 377 24.96 -4.46 -11.09
N CYS A 378 24.65 -3.48 -10.24
CA CYS A 378 23.58 -3.63 -9.25
C CYS A 378 22.23 -3.46 -9.91
#